data_AF-A0A351THB8-F1
#
_entry.id   AF-A0A351THB8-F1
#
_cell.length_a   1.000
_cell.length_b   1.000
_cell.length_c   1.000
_cell.angle_alpha   90.00
_cell.angle_beta   90.00
_cell.angle_gamma   90.00
#
_symmetry.space_group_name_H-M   'P 1'
#
loop_
_entity.id
_entity.type
_entity.pdbx_description
1 polymer ?
#
loop_
_entity_poly.entity_id
_entity_poly.type
_entity_poly.pdbx_seq_one_letter_code
_entity_poly.pdbx_strand_id
1 'polypeptide(L)' 'QLWWDVPVIDSFDLIRDIYRVEENTYRKNVSELAELLDLGEILQTPVRTLSLGQRMRCEIAASLLHSPKVLFLDEP' A
#
# COMPACT_ATOMS: atom_id res chain seq x y z
N GLN A 1 7.11 -2.64 -0.11
CA GLN A 1 7.80 -2.87 -1.37
C GLN A 1 6.79 -3.27 -2.43
N LEU A 2 6.55 -2.34 -3.35
CA LEU A 2 5.63 -2.49 -4.46
C LEU A 2 6.30 -3.24 -5.63
N TRP A 3 5.52 -4.04 -6.33
CA TRP A 3 5.98 -4.87 -7.45
C TRP A 3 5.76 -4.12 -8.77
N TRP A 4 6.82 -3.94 -9.54
CA TRP A 4 6.88 -2.97 -10.64
C TRP A 4 5.84 -3.21 -11.75
N ASP A 5 5.62 -4.45 -12.14
CA ASP A 5 4.83 -4.82 -13.32
C ASP A 5 3.36 -5.20 -13.01
N VAL A 6 2.93 -5.07 -11.76
CA VAL A 6 1.56 -5.41 -11.32
C VAL A 6 0.88 -4.19 -10.70
N PRO A 7 -0.46 -4.18 -10.63
CA PRO A 7 -1.22 -3.23 -9.84
C PRO A 7 -0.72 -3.09 -8.39
N VAL A 8 -0.87 -1.90 -7.82
CA VAL A 8 -0.53 -1.64 -6.40
C VAL A 8 -1.28 -2.59 -5.47
N ILE A 9 -2.54 -2.88 -5.77
CA ILE A 9 -3.39 -3.76 -4.93
C ILE A 9 -2.81 -5.17 -4.80
N ASP A 10 -2.15 -5.70 -5.84
CA ASP A 10 -1.53 -7.03 -5.78
C ASP A 10 -0.37 -7.06 -4.78
N SER A 11 0.39 -5.96 -4.69
CA SER A 11 1.43 -5.81 -3.67
C SER A 11 0.83 -5.71 -2.26
N PHE A 12 -0.33 -5.06 -2.13
CA PHE A 12 -1.03 -4.94 -0.85
C PHE A 12 -1.56 -6.29 -0.38
N ASP A 13 -2.14 -7.08 -1.28
CA ASP A 13 -2.61 -8.44 -1.01
C ASP A 13 -1.45 -9.35 -0.56
N LEU A 14 -0.30 -9.25 -1.21
CA LEU A 14 0.90 -9.97 -0.78
C LEU A 14 1.34 -9.56 0.64
N ILE A 15 1.31 -8.27 0.97
CA ILE A 15 1.65 -7.78 2.31
C ILE A 15 0.67 -8.32 3.34
N ARG A 16 -0.64 -8.32 3.04
CA ARG A 16 -1.66 -8.96 3.90
C ARG A 16 -1.27 -10.40 4.22
N ASP A 17 -0.89 -11.16 3.20
CA ASP A 17 -0.58 -12.59 3.35
C ASP A 17 0.72 -12.82 4.14
N ILE A 18 1.77 -12.03 3.89
CA ILE A 18 3.05 -12.10 4.61
C ILE A 18 2.86 -11.84 6.11
N TYR A 19 2.11 -10.79 6.45
CA TYR A 19 1.88 -10.40 7.85
C TYR A 19 0.64 -11.06 8.47
N ARG A 20 -0.06 -11.91 7.72
CA ARG A 20 -1.28 -12.62 8.14
C ARG A 20 -2.34 -11.66 8.70
N VAL A 21 -2.53 -10.54 8.02
CA VAL A 21 -3.54 -9.54 8.38
C VAL A 21 -4.92 -10.13 8.08
N GLU A 22 -5.82 -10.06 9.04
CA GLU A 22 -7.19 -10.53 8.87
C GLU A 22 -7.93 -9.70 7.79
N GLU A 23 -8.79 -10.34 7.00
CA GLU A 23 -9.40 -9.75 5.80
C GLU A 23 -10.21 -8.47 6.07
N ASN A 24 -11.01 -8.43 7.14
CA ASN A 24 -11.77 -7.22 7.49
C ASN A 24 -10.84 -6.08 7.93
N THR A 25 -9.80 -6.41 8.70
CA THR A 25 -8.76 -5.45 9.11
C THR A 25 -8.02 -4.90 7.90
N TYR A 26 -7.62 -5.77 6.97
CA TYR A 26 -6.97 -5.38 5.73
C TYR A 26 -7.85 -4.43 4.90
N ARG A 27 -9.10 -4.80 4.65
CA ARG A 27 -10.04 -3.95 3.88
C ARG A 27 -10.25 -2.59 4.53
N LYS A 28 -10.39 -2.56 5.85
CA LYS A 28 -10.49 -1.30 6.61
C LYS A 28 -9.24 -0.45 6.44
N ASN A 29 -8.06 -1.02 6.65
CA ASN A 29 -6.78 -0.31 6.53
C ASN A 29 -6.56 0.21 5.10
N VAL A 30 -6.81 -0.60 4.06
CA VAL A 30 -6.72 -0.18 2.66
C VAL A 30 -7.65 0.99 2.39
N SER A 31 -8.91 0.91 2.84
CA SER A 31 -9.89 1.98 2.63
C SER A 31 -9.45 3.29 3.31
N GLU A 32 -9.06 3.23 4.59
CA GLU A 32 -8.63 4.41 5.35
C GLU A 32 -7.36 5.04 4.75
N LEU A 33 -6.37 4.22 4.38
CA LEU A 33 -5.13 4.70 3.78
C LEU A 33 -5.33 5.24 2.36
N ALA A 34 -6.22 4.61 1.58
CA ALA A 34 -6.50 5.07 0.22
C ALA A 34 -7.21 6.42 0.21
N GLU A 35 -8.06 6.69 1.20
CA GLU A 35 -8.66 8.01 1.39
C GLU A 35 -7.63 9.03 1.90
N LEU A 36 -6.87 8.70 2.95
CA LEU A 36 -5.88 9.59 3.57
C LEU A 36 -4.78 10.02 2.60
N LEU A 37 -4.33 9.10 1.74
CA LEU A 37 -3.18 9.29 0.85
C LEU A 37 -3.57 9.49 -0.62
N ASP A 38 -4.86 9.66 -0.91
CA ASP A 38 -5.39 9.86 -2.26
C ASP A 38 -4.89 8.80 -3.26
N LEU A 39 -5.23 7.54 -2.97
CA LEU A 39 -4.78 6.36 -3.73
C LEU A 39 -5.89 5.71 -4.57
N GLY A 40 -7.16 6.12 -4.39
CA GLY A 40 -8.32 5.39 -4.92
C GLY A 40 -8.21 5.03 -6.41
N GLU A 41 -7.86 6.00 -7.26
CA GLU A 41 -7.75 5.79 -8.71
C GLU A 41 -6.50 4.99 -9.13
N ILE A 42 -5.48 4.92 -8.28
CA ILE A 42 -4.18 4.32 -8.63
C ILE A 42 -3.98 2.91 -8.05
N LEU A 43 -4.85 2.42 -7.18
CA LEU A 43 -4.73 1.07 -6.61
C LEU A 43 -4.75 -0.04 -7.67
N GLN A 44 -5.54 0.14 -8.73
CA GLN A 44 -5.67 -0.82 -9.84
C GLN A 44 -4.66 -0.57 -10.97
N THR A 45 -3.77 0.41 -10.80
CA THR A 45 -2.82 0.83 -11.82
C THR A 45 -1.46 0.16 -11.60
N PRO A 46 -0.79 -0.35 -12.65
CA PRO A 46 0.55 -0.90 -12.53
C PRO A 46 1.56 0.10 -11.94
N VAL A 47 2.39 -0.34 -11.00
CA VAL A 47 3.33 0.52 -10.26
C VAL A 47 4.24 1.31 -11.21
N ARG A 48 4.66 0.70 -12.32
CA ARG A 48 5.51 1.32 -13.34
C ARG A 48 4.95 2.58 -14.01
N THR A 49 3.64 2.80 -13.96
CA THR A 49 3.00 3.96 -14.58
C THR A 49 2.73 5.08 -13.59
N LEU A 50 3.02 4.88 -12.30
CA LEU A 50 2.87 5.89 -11.26
C LEU A 50 3.98 6.93 -11.36
N SER A 51 3.63 8.19 -11.09
CA SER A 51 4.63 9.20 -10.76
C SER A 51 5.39 8.81 -9.50
N LEU A 52 6.57 9.42 -9.29
CA LEU A 52 7.36 9.17 -8.08
C LEU A 52 6.56 9.44 -6.81
N GLY A 53 5.85 10.57 -6.75
CA GLY A 53 5.04 10.94 -5.58
C GLY A 53 3.87 9.97 -5.34
N GLN A 54 3.24 9.45 -6.39
CA GLN A 54 2.21 8.41 -6.24
C GLN A 54 2.81 7.11 -5.70
N ARG A 55 3.94 6.66 -6.27
CA ARG A 55 4.64 5.45 -5.81
C ARG A 55 5.04 5.57 -4.34
N MET A 56 5.55 6.73 -3.96
CA MET A 56 5.95 7.07 -2.59
C MET A 56 4.77 6.96 -1.61
N ARG A 57 3.61 7.55 -1.94
CA ARG A 57 2.40 7.39 -1.12
C ARG A 57 1.92 5.94 -1.02
N CYS A 58 2.01 5.18 -2.11
CA CYS A 58 1.69 3.76 -2.10
C CYS A 58 2.66 2.93 -1.23
N GLU A 59 3.96 3.25 -1.20
CA GLU A 59 4.93 2.58 -0.31
C GLU A 59 4.66 2.90 1.17
N ILE A 60 4.29 4.15 1.47
CA ILE A 60 3.86 4.54 2.83
C ILE A 60 2.62 3.73 3.23
N ALA A 61 1.59 3.67 2.38
CA ALA A 61 0.40 2.86 2.64
C ALA A 61 0.76 1.39 2.85
N ALA A 62 1.54 0.79 1.95
CA ALA A 62 2.03 -0.58 2.06
C ALA A 62 2.71 -0.88 3.41
N SER A 63 3.53 0.05 3.89
CA SER A 63 4.20 -0.07 5.19
C SER A 63 3.25 -0.03 6.39
N LEU A 64 2.08 0.59 6.24
CA LEU A 64 1.09 0.78 7.31
C LEU A 64 -0.01 -0.29 7.32
N LEU A 65 -0.21 -1.03 6.21
CA LEU A 65 -1.31 -2.00 6.05
C LEU A 65 -1.38 -3.06 7.16
N HIS A 66 -0.24 -3.47 7.69
CA HIS A 66 -0.13 -4.48 8.73
C HIS A 66 -0.11 -3.89 10.16
N SER A 67 -0.47 -2.61 10.29
CA SER A 67 -0.57 -1.87 11.55
C SER A 67 0.67 -2.03 12.45
N PRO A 68 1.89 -1.74 11.95
CA PRO A 68 3.10 -1.89 12.75
C PRO A 68 3.08 -0.95 13.96
N LYS A 69 3.70 -1.39 15.07
CA LYS A 69 3.86 -0.55 16.27
C LYS A 69 4.87 0.58 16.09
N VAL A 70 5.83 0.38 15.18
CA VAL A 70 6.91 1.31 14.86
C VAL A 70 7.14 1.26 13.36
N LEU A 71 7.19 2.43 12.73
CA LEU A 71 7.51 2.59 11.32
C LEU A 71 8.82 3.36 11.20
N PHE A 72 9.78 2.80 10.46
CA PHE A 72 11.02 3.49 10.11
C PHE A 72 10.91 4.00 8.68
N LEU A 73 11.13 5.30 8.50
CA LEU A 73 11.16 5.96 7.21
C LEU A 73 12.52 6.63 7.07
N ASP A 74 13.26 6.30 6.03
CA ASP A 74 14.47 6.99 5.63
C ASP A 74 14.20 7.59 4.24
N GLU A 75 14.13 8.91 4.18
CA GLU A 75 13.72 9.71 3.01
C GLU A 75 12.45 9.20 2.29
N PRO A 76 11.28 9.32 2.94
CA PRO A 76 10.00 8.91 2.37
C PRO A 76 9.36 9.96 1.46
#